data_AF-A0A8X7BJD2-F1
#
_entry.id   AF-A0A8X7BJD2-F1
#
_cell.length_a   1.000
_cell.length_b   1.000
_cell.length_c   1.000
_cell.angle_alpha   90.00
_cell.angle_beta   90.00
_cell.angle_gamma   90.00
#
_symmetry.space_group_name_H-M   'P 1'
#
loop_
_entity.id
_entity.type
_entity.pdbx_description
1 polymer ?
#
loop_
_entity_poly.entity_id
_entity_poly.type
_entity_poly.pdbx_seq_one_letter_code
_entity_poly.pdbx_strand_id
1 'polypeptide(L)'
;MTPYLHSYLQETNRAGMGWFCRLFEGSLAVGKNATNYDGEVLAVCEAITHLLSAGLAPAKVVFFIDCQAAILALRGLRGVKFF
;
A
#
# COMPACT_ATOMS: atom_id res chain seq x y z
N MET A 1 -42.38 -5.97 -9.82
CA MET A 1 -41.57 -5.12 -8.91
C MET A 1 -40.56 -6.05 -8.24
N THR A 2 -39.38 -6.20 -8.81
CA THR A 2 -38.32 -7.10 -8.30
C THR A 2 -37.58 -6.39 -7.18
N PRO A 3 -37.48 -6.95 -5.96
CA PRO A 3 -36.71 -6.33 -4.90
C PRO A 3 -35.23 -6.32 -5.30
N TYR A 4 -34.60 -5.15 -5.18
CA TYR A 4 -33.18 -4.95 -5.40
C TYR A 4 -32.40 -5.90 -4.49
N LEU A 5 -31.81 -6.94 -5.10
CA LEU A 5 -30.84 -7.81 -4.44
C LEU A 5 -29.61 -6.96 -4.18
N HIS A 6 -29.53 -6.34 -2.99
CA HIS A 6 -28.27 -5.83 -2.45
C HIS A 6 -27.36 -7.05 -2.31
N SER A 7 -26.52 -7.30 -3.31
CA SER A 7 -25.33 -8.11 -3.14
C SER A 7 -24.42 -7.33 -2.21
N TYR A 8 -24.65 -7.47 -0.89
CA TYR A 8 -23.56 -7.31 0.06
C TYR A 8 -22.54 -8.37 -0.35
N LEU A 9 -21.59 -7.99 -1.20
CA LEU A 9 -20.33 -8.70 -1.27
C LEU A 9 -19.90 -8.81 0.18
N GLN A 10 -19.85 -10.05 0.67
CA GLN A 10 -19.34 -10.32 1.98
C GLN A 10 -17.93 -9.72 1.97
N GLU A 11 -17.75 -8.55 2.59
CA GLU A 11 -16.44 -7.96 2.81
C GLU A 11 -15.72 -8.98 3.67
N THR A 12 -15.04 -9.92 3.02
CA THR A 12 -13.99 -10.66 3.68
C THR A 12 -13.02 -9.56 4.03
N ASN A 13 -13.02 -9.14 5.29
CA ASN A 13 -12.36 -7.96 5.84
C ASN A 13 -10.82 -8.09 5.69
N ARG A 14 -10.38 -8.23 4.45
CA ARG A 14 -9.09 -8.74 4.01
C ARG A 14 -8.48 -7.62 3.19
N ALA A 15 -7.61 -6.84 3.81
CA ALA A 15 -6.77 -5.94 3.07
C ALA A 15 -5.64 -6.72 2.39
N GLY A 16 -5.32 -6.31 1.17
CA GLY A 16 -4.09 -6.64 0.48
C GLY A 16 -3.18 -5.42 0.44
N MET A 17 -1.93 -5.66 0.10
CA MET A 17 -0.96 -4.62 -0.23
C MET A 17 -0.27 -4.98 -1.53
N GLY A 18 0.13 -3.97 -2.30
CA GLY A 18 0.86 -4.15 -3.54
C GLY A 18 1.77 -2.95 -3.81
N TRP A 19 2.89 -3.21 -4.47
CA TRP A 19 3.82 -2.17 -4.88
C TRP A 19 4.37 -2.49 -6.26
N PHE A 20 4.64 -1.44 -7.02
CA PHE A 20 5.20 -1.53 -8.36
C PHE A 20 6.21 -0.41 -8.59
N CYS A 21 7.34 -0.77 -9.16
CA CYS A 21 8.21 0.15 -9.87
C CYS A 21 8.82 -0.58 -11.07
N ARG A 22 9.46 0.14 -11.99
CA ARG A 22 10.08 -0.47 -13.18
C ARG A 22 11.10 -1.59 -12.85
N LEU A 23 11.68 -1.57 -11.65
CA LEU A 23 12.74 -2.51 -11.25
C LEU A 23 12.21 -3.76 -10.54
N PHE A 24 11.06 -3.67 -9.87
CA PHE A 24 10.46 -4.76 -9.11
C PHE A 24 9.01 -4.45 -8.77
N GLU A 25 8.25 -5.50 -8.52
CA GLU A 25 6.86 -5.45 -8.09
C GLU A 25 6.57 -6.57 -7.08
N GLY A 26 5.46 -6.45 -6.35
CA GLY A 26 5.03 -7.45 -5.39
C GLY A 26 3.65 -7.16 -4.82
N SER A 27 3.05 -8.19 -4.24
CA SER A 27 1.78 -8.05 -3.52
C SER A 27 1.68 -9.11 -2.43
N LEU A 28 1.05 -8.76 -1.31
CA LEU A 28 0.86 -9.65 -0.17
C LEU A 28 -0.51 -9.43 0.47
N ALA A 29 -1.04 -10.48 1.10
CA ALA A 29 -2.21 -10.36 1.96
C ALA A 29 -1.79 -9.77 3.31
N VAL A 30 -2.49 -8.73 3.78
CA VAL A 30 -2.16 -8.06 5.05
C VAL A 30 -2.79 -8.78 6.24
N GLY A 31 -4.04 -9.22 6.11
CA GLY A 31 -4.71 -10.01 7.15
C GLY A 31 -6.23 -9.84 7.18
N LYS A 32 -6.90 -10.66 7.99
CA LYS A 32 -8.38 -10.76 8.09
C LYS A 32 -9.06 -9.66 8.91
N ASN A 33 -8.32 -8.69 9.45
CA ASN A 33 -8.84 -7.53 10.16
C ASN A 33 -8.00 -6.28 9.85
N ALA A 34 -7.37 -6.27 8.68
CA ALA A 34 -6.55 -5.16 8.22
C ALA A 34 -7.39 -4.23 7.36
N THR A 35 -7.10 -2.94 7.44
CA THR A 35 -7.72 -1.88 6.66
C THR A 35 -6.93 -1.59 5.40
N ASN A 36 -7.54 -0.90 4.43
CA ASN A 36 -6.82 -0.39 3.26
C ASN A 36 -5.66 0.52 3.69
N TYR A 37 -5.83 1.31 4.75
CA TYR A 37 -4.75 2.13 5.33
C TYR A 37 -3.53 1.28 5.74
N ASP A 38 -3.76 0.13 6.40
CA ASP A 38 -2.67 -0.77 6.79
C ASP A 38 -1.94 -1.31 5.57
N GLY A 39 -2.69 -1.67 4.51
CA GLY A 39 -2.12 -2.14 3.26
C GLY A 39 -1.23 -1.11 2.57
N GLU A 40 -1.67 0.14 2.50
CA GLU A 40 -0.92 1.23 1.87
C GLU A 40 0.37 1.56 2.63
N VAL A 41 0.31 1.61 3.97
CA VAL A 41 1.50 1.84 4.80
C VAL A 41 2.51 0.69 4.63
N LEU A 42 2.05 -0.55 4.67
CA LEU A 42 2.92 -1.72 4.55
C LEU A 42 3.49 -1.88 3.12
N ALA A 43 2.74 -1.54 2.08
CA ALA A 43 3.23 -1.53 0.70
C ALA A 43 4.47 -0.63 0.54
N VAL A 44 4.44 0.57 1.15
CA VAL A 44 5.58 1.49 1.13
C VAL A 44 6.76 0.92 1.91
N CYS A 45 6.52 0.34 3.09
CA CYS A 45 7.57 -0.28 3.89
C CYS A 45 8.28 -1.43 3.15
N GLU A 46 7.52 -2.31 2.50
CA GLU A 46 8.06 -3.41 1.69
C GLU A 46 8.82 -2.89 0.47
N ALA A 47 8.30 -1.89 -0.23
CA ALA A 47 8.98 -1.28 -1.37
C ALA A 47 10.32 -0.62 -0.97
N ILE A 48 10.38 0.07 0.17
CA ILE A 48 11.62 0.61 0.73
C ILE A 48 12.59 -0.53 1.08
N THR A 49 12.09 -1.58 1.73
CA THR A 49 12.89 -2.75 2.12
C THR A 49 13.49 -3.45 0.89
N HIS A 50 12.73 -3.57 -0.19
CA HIS A 50 13.19 -4.09 -1.48
C HIS A 50 14.26 -3.21 -2.10
N LEU A 51 14.10 -1.87 -2.10
CA LEU A 51 15.15 -0.95 -2.58
C LEU A 51 16.46 -1.16 -1.82
N LEU A 52 16.40 -1.13 -0.49
CA LEU A 52 17.57 -1.28 0.37
C LEU A 52 18.23 -2.66 0.21
N SER A 53 17.44 -3.73 0.19
CA SER A 53 17.92 -5.10 0.02
C SER A 53 18.54 -5.34 -1.36
N ALA A 54 18.08 -4.64 -2.39
CA ALA A 54 18.66 -4.67 -3.73
C ALA A 54 19.96 -3.86 -3.85
N GLY A 55 20.43 -3.21 -2.77
CA GLY A 55 21.57 -2.31 -2.79
C GLY A 55 21.29 -1.00 -3.53
N LEU A 56 20.03 -0.74 -3.87
CA LEU A 56 19.60 0.51 -4.48
C LEU A 56 19.42 1.51 -3.35
N ALA A 57 20.39 2.42 -3.18
CA ALA A 57 20.35 3.51 -2.21
C ALA A 57 20.03 4.85 -2.89
N PRO A 58 18.80 5.05 -3.41
CA PRO A 58 18.43 6.28 -4.08
C PRO A 58 18.45 7.45 -3.08
N ALA A 59 19.04 8.58 -3.48
CA ALA A 59 19.04 9.80 -2.68
C ALA A 59 17.62 10.38 -2.46
N LYS A 60 16.67 10.05 -3.35
CA LYS A 60 15.26 10.46 -3.28
C LYS A 60 14.38 9.37 -3.89
N VAL A 61 13.27 9.06 -3.22
CA VAL A 61 12.23 8.15 -3.73
C VAL A 61 10.90 8.88 -3.74
N VAL A 62 10.13 8.64 -4.80
CA VAL A 62 8.77 9.16 -4.97
C VAL A 62 7.79 7.99 -4.94
N PHE A 63 6.83 8.03 -4.02
CA PHE A 63 5.73 7.07 -3.95
C PHE A 63 4.43 7.75 -4.39
N PHE A 64 3.69 7.08 -5.25
CA PHE A 64 2.33 7.43 -5.64
C PHE A 64 1.37 6.57 -4.84
N ILE A 65 0.51 7.19 -4.04
CA ILE A 65 -0.37 6.50 -3.08
C ILE A 65 -1.75 7.15 -3.18
N ASP A 66 -2.81 6.36 -3.31
CA ASP A 66 -4.19 6.88 -3.41
C ASP A 66 -4.85 7.09 -2.02
N CYS A 67 -4.16 6.70 -0.94
CA CYS A 67 -4.59 6.87 0.44
C CYS A 67 -3.95 8.08 1.13
N GLN A 68 -4.71 9.17 1.26
CA GLN A 68 -4.27 10.39 1.95
C GLN A 68 -3.86 10.13 3.41
N ALA A 69 -4.55 9.24 4.13
CA ALA A 69 -4.22 8.91 5.51
C ALA A 69 -2.83 8.26 5.62
N ALA A 70 -2.49 7.35 4.70
CA ALA A 70 -1.16 6.73 4.62
C ALA A 70 -0.07 7.77 4.30
N ILE A 71 -0.34 8.67 3.34
CA ILE A 71 0.58 9.78 3.01
C ILE A 71 0.89 10.62 4.25
N LEU A 72 -0.13 10.99 5.02
CA LEU A 72 0.05 11.79 6.24
C LEU A 72 0.84 11.05 7.32
N ALA A 73 0.57 9.75 7.50
CA ALA A 73 1.30 8.91 8.46
C ALA A 73 2.78 8.75 8.09
N LEU A 74 3.08 8.64 6.79
CA LEU A 74 4.43 8.36 6.29
C LEU A 74 5.27 9.63 6.05
N ARG A 75 4.67 10.82 6.08
CA ARG A 75 5.33 12.12 5.82
C ARG A 75 6.56 12.39 6.71
N GLY A 76 6.68 11.72 7.86
CA GLY A 76 7.83 11.82 8.76
C GLY A 76 9.09 11.07 8.28
N LEU A 77 9.00 10.21 7.26
CA LEU A 77 10.12 9.42 6.76
C LEU A 77 11.12 10.31 6.00
N ARG A 78 12.34 10.43 6.52
CA ARG A 78 13.41 11.22 5.89
C ARG A 78 13.77 10.64 4.51
N GLY A 79 13.93 11.53 3.52
CA GLY A 79 14.36 11.15 2.16
C GLY A 79 13.25 10.61 1.25
N VAL A 80 12.02 10.52 1.77
CA VAL A 80 10.85 10.04 1.02
C VAL A 80 9.92 11.20 0.68
N LYS A 81 9.42 11.23 -0.57
CA LYS A 81 8.36 12.15 -1.00
C LYS A 81 7.13 11.37 -1.47
N PHE A 82 5.96 11.88 -1.12
CA PHE A 82 4.66 11.32 -1.47
C PHE A 82 3.92 12.29 -2.40
N PHE A 83 3.23 11.76 -3.40
CA PHE A 83 2.44 12.51 -4.38
C PHE A 83 1.12 11.82 -4.64
#